data_AF-A0A535MW60-F1
#
_entry.id   AF-A0A535MW60-F1
#
_cell.length_a   1.000
_cell.length_b   1.000
_cell.length_c   1.000
_cell.angle_alpha   90.00
_cell.angle_beta   90.00
_cell.angle_gamma   90.00
#
_symmetry.space_group_name_H-M   'P 1'
#
loop_
_entity.id
_entity.type
_entity.pdbx_description
1 polymer ?
#
loop_
_entity_poly.entity_id
_entity_poly.type
_entity_poly.pdbx_seq_one_letter_code
_entity_poly.pdbx_strand_id
1 'polypeptide(L)' 'MSSTSGHHVDFWTEGGHNNLRKILPVCYFQHRLVHEGEWQVVQFGQGYKFIPPERPVVSRRRWGERRWAA' A
#
# COMPACT_ATOMS: atom_id res chain seq x y z
N MET A 1 14.51 2.66 10.64
CA MET A 1 13.39 3.63 10.71
C MET A 1 12.58 3.52 9.43
N SER A 2 11.28 3.22 9.50
CA SER A 2 10.42 3.26 8.32
C SER A 2 9.81 4.66 8.21
N SER A 3 10.06 5.36 7.11
CA SER A 3 9.40 6.65 6.83
C SER A 3 7.90 6.43 6.62
N THR A 4 7.07 7.32 7.17
CA THR A 4 5.61 7.34 6.94
C THR A 4 5.30 8.37 5.86
N SER A 5 4.59 7.95 4.82
CA SER A 5 4.09 8.82 3.75
C SER A 5 2.57 8.65 3.57
N GLY A 6 1.90 9.68 3.07
CA GLY A 6 0.48 9.61 2.73
C GLY A 6 0.27 8.84 1.43
N HIS A 7 -0.61 7.85 1.44
CA HIS A 7 -1.08 7.14 0.25
C HIS A 7 -2.51 7.56 -0.07
N HIS A 8 -2.79 7.95 -1.32
CA HIS A 8 -4.15 8.27 -1.76
C HIS A 8 -4.87 6.99 -2.16
N VAL A 9 -5.98 6.68 -1.51
CA VAL A 9 -6.78 5.47 -1.80
C VAL A 9 -7.47 5.57 -3.17
N ASP A 10 -7.94 6.77 -3.53
CA ASP A 10 -8.45 7.03 -4.88
C ASP A 10 -7.28 7.44 -5.78
N PHE A 11 -7.25 6.91 -7.01
CA PHE A 11 -6.24 7.31 -7.97
C PHE A 11 -6.42 8.78 -8.37
N TRP A 12 -5.31 9.44 -8.63
CA TRP A 12 -5.24 10.88 -8.88
C TRP A 12 -6.13 11.36 -10.03
N THR A 13 -6.29 10.55 -11.08
CA THR A 13 -7.12 10.88 -12.25
C THR A 13 -8.62 10.81 -11.98
N GLU A 14 -9.05 10.21 -10.86
CA GLU A 14 -10.46 10.05 -10.48
C GLU A 14 -10.91 11.08 -9.42
N GLY A 15 -10.13 12.16 -9.24
CA GLY A 15 -10.42 13.21 -8.25
C GLY A 15 -9.73 13.01 -6.89
N GLY A 16 -8.80 12.05 -6.81
CA GLY A 16 -8.06 11.72 -5.58
C GLY A 16 -7.08 12.78 -5.09
N HIS A 17 -6.67 13.75 -5.92
CA HIS A 17 -5.62 14.73 -5.58
C HIS A 17 -5.88 15.54 -4.30
N ASN A 18 -7.15 15.81 -3.95
CA ASN A 18 -7.47 16.77 -2.88
C ASN A 18 -8.41 16.22 -1.79
N ASN A 19 -8.75 14.93 -1.79
CA ASN A 19 -9.58 14.36 -0.72
C ASN A 19 -8.71 13.94 0.47
N LEU A 20 -8.41 14.89 1.35
CA LEU A 20 -7.61 14.66 2.57
C LEU A 20 -8.16 13.52 3.46
N ARG A 21 -9.47 13.22 3.39
CA ARG A 21 -10.09 12.12 4.16
C ARG A 21 -9.73 10.73 3.63
N LYS A 22 -9.21 10.65 2.40
CA LYS A 22 -8.80 9.40 1.73
C LYS A 22 -7.28 9.27 1.61
N ILE A 23 -6.53 10.06 2.37
CA ILE A 23 -5.09 9.89 2.52
C ILE A 23 -4.84 8.97 3.72
N LEU A 24 -4.24 7.82 3.46
CA LEU A 24 -3.87 6.83 4.47
C LEU A 24 -2.37 6.96 4.80
N PRO A 25 -1.97 7.26 6.04
CA PRO A 25 -0.57 7.17 6.43
C PRO A 25 -0.10 5.72 6.39
N VAL A 26 0.90 5.43 5.56
CA VAL A 26 1.50 4.11 5.40
C VAL A 26 3.02 4.20 5.50
N CYS A 27 3.68 3.12 5.89
CA CYS A 27 5.14 3.08 5.87
C CYS A 27 5.64 2.90 4.43
N TYR A 28 6.91 3.25 4.18
CA TYR A 28 7.56 3.10 2.86
C TYR A 28 7.34 1.71 2.22
N PHE A 29 7.41 0.64 3.01
CA PHE A 29 7.19 -0.72 2.52
C PHE A 29 5.77 -0.93 1.99
N GLN A 30 4.76 -0.50 2.75
CA GLN A 30 3.35 -0.60 2.38
C GLN A 30 3.03 0.29 1.18
N HIS A 31 3.59 1.50 1.15
CA HIS A 31 3.45 2.40 0.00
C HIS A 31 3.92 1.73 -1.29
N ARG A 32 5.09 1.09 -1.24
CA ARG A 32 5.65 0.40 -2.41
C ARG A 32 4.88 -0.86 -2.80
N LEU A 33 4.32 -1.60 -1.85
CA LEU A 33 3.45 -2.73 -2.17
C LEU A 33 2.22 -2.30 -2.97
N VAL A 34 1.63 -1.16 -2.63
CA VAL A 34 0.44 -0.67 -3.34
C VAL A 34 0.79 -0.12 -4.72
N HIS A 35 1.89 0.64 -4.83
CA HIS A 35 2.28 1.22 -6.13
C HIS A 35 2.94 0.24 -7.09
N GLU A 36 3.71 -0.73 -6.60
CA GLU A 36 4.53 -1.62 -7.44
C GLU A 36 4.17 -3.10 -7.29
N GLY A 37 3.52 -3.48 -6.20
CA GLY A 37 3.19 -4.87 -5.89
C GLY A 37 1.74 -5.25 -6.21
N GLU A 38 0.98 -4.37 -6.86
CA GLU A 38 -0.44 -4.53 -7.20
C GLU A 38 -1.34 -4.81 -5.97
N TRP A 39 -0.88 -4.45 -4.78
CA TRP A 39 -1.73 -4.51 -3.60
C TRP A 39 -2.81 -3.44 -3.68
N GLN A 40 -4.05 -3.80 -3.37
CA GLN A 40 -5.14 -2.83 -3.33
C GLN A 40 -5.39 -2.37 -1.90
N VAL A 41 -5.79 -1.11 -1.73
CA VAL A 41 -6.30 -0.58 -0.47
C VAL A 41 -7.76 -0.24 -0.65
N VAL A 42 -8.63 -0.82 0.18
CA VAL A 42 -10.06 -0.54 0.15
C VAL A 42 -10.55 -0.07 1.51
N GLN A 43 -11.50 0.85 1.52
CA GLN A 43 -12.20 1.22 2.75
C GLN A 43 -13.13 0.07 3.16
N PHE A 44 -13.07 -0.34 4.42
CA PHE A 44 -13.91 -1.41 4.97
C PHE A 44 -14.37 -1.02 6.38
N GLY A 45 -15.66 -0.67 6.50
CA GLY A 45 -16.21 -0.12 7.74
C GLY A 45 -15.51 1.18 8.14
N GLN A 46 -15.00 1.24 9.37
CA GLN A 46 -14.28 2.41 9.91
C GLN A 46 -12.77 2.39 9.59
N GLY A 47 -12.28 1.42 8.83
CA GLY A 47 -10.86 1.26 8.55
C GLY A 47 -10.57 0.96 7.08
N TYR A 48 -9.36 0.46 6.84
CA TYR A 48 -8.87 0.09 5.52
C TYR A 48 -8.35 -1.35 5.52
N LYS A 49 -8.49 -2.03 4.39
CA LYS A 49 -7.94 -3.37 4.16
C LYS A 49 -6.95 -3.33 3.01
N PHE A 50 -5.86 -4.08 3.17
CA PHE A 50 -4.89 -4.36 2.12
C PHE A 50 -5.23 -5.71 1.50
N ILE A 51 -5.50 -5.74 0.20
CA ILE A 51 -5.83 -6.94 -0.56
C ILE A 51 -4.60 -7.31 -1.39
N PRO A 52 -4.07 -8.53 -1.25
CA PRO A 52 -2.94 -8.98 -2.07
C PRO A 52 -3.39 -9.22 -3.52
N PRO A 53 -2.47 -9.15 -4.49
CA PRO A 53 -2.77 -9.54 -5.86
C PRO A 53 -3.08 -11.04 -5.94
N GLU A 54 -3.93 -11.44 -6.90
CA GLU A 54 -4.26 -12.85 -7.14
C GLU A 54 -3.04 -13.69 -7.56
N ARG A 55 -2.04 -13.04 -8.15
CA ARG A 55 -0.79 -13.67 -8.60
C ARG A 55 0.38 -13.02 -7.89
N PRO A 56 1.44 -13.78 -7.53
CA PRO A 56 2.64 -13.20 -6.95
C PRO A 56 3.30 -12.22 -7.93
N VAL A 57 3.12 -10.92 -7.69
CA VAL A 57 3.87 -9.88 -8.39
C VAL A 57 5.26 -9.84 -7.78
N VAL A 58 6.28 -10.09 -8.60
CA VAL A 58 7.68 -9.94 -8.19
C VAL A 58 7.97 -8.44 -8.07
N SER A 59 7.50 -7.81 -7.00
CA SER A 59 8.02 -6.49 -6.64
C SER A 59 9.50 -6.69 -6.33
N ARG A 60 10.38 -5.96 -7.03
CA ARG A 60 11.83 -6.13 -6.98
C ARG A 60 12.28 -6.21 -5.51
N ARG A 61 12.61 -7.42 -5.02
CA ARG A 61 12.99 -7.63 -3.61
C ARG A 61 14.27 -6.84 -3.36
N ARG A 62 14.19 -5.77 -2.57
CA ARG A 62 15.32 -5.18 -1.84
C ARG A 62 14.78 -4.37 -0.67
N TRP A 63 14.53 -5.06 0.44
CA TRP A 63 15.01 -4.75 1.80
C TRP A 63 14.28 -5.65 2.82
N GLY A 64 15.02 -6.51 3.53
CA GLY A 64 14.51 -7.25 4.70
C GLY A 64 14.01 -8.67 4.47
N GLU A 65 14.75 -9.50 3.73
CA GLU A 65 14.59 -10.97 3.81
C GLU A 65 14.82 -11.43 5.27
N ARG A 66 13.74 -11.62 6.02
CA ARG A 66 13.72 -12.58 7.12
C ARG A 66 12.76 -13.68 6.75
N ARG A 67 13.34 -14.79 6.28
CA ARG A 67 12.73 -16.11 6.37
C ARG A 67 12.27 -16.30 7.82
N TRP A 68 10.98 -16.49 8.02
CA TRP A 68 10.53 -17.26 9.18
C TRP A 68 10.68 -18.72 8.78
N ALA A 69 11.82 -19.31 9.15
CA ALA A 69 11.92 -20.75 9.25
C ALA A 69 11.08 -21.17 10.46
N ALA A 70 10.14 -22.08 10.23
CA ALA A 70 9.66 -22.98 11.28
C ALA A 70 10.58 -24.21 11.29
#